data_AF-A0A7Y5LAZ6-F1
#
_entry.id   AF-A0A7Y5LAZ6-F1
#
_cell.length_a   1.000
_cell.length_b   1.000
_cell.length_c   1.000
_cell.angle_alpha   90.00
_cell.angle_beta   90.00
_cell.angle_gamma   90.00
#
_symmetry.space_group_name_H-M   'P 1'
#
loop_
_entity.id
_entity.type
_entity.pdbx_description
1 polymer ?
#
loop_
_entity_poly.entity_id
_entity_poly.type
_entity_poly.pdbx_seq_one_letter_code
_entity_poly.pdbx_strand_id
1 'polypeptide(L)' 'IVLGRGENAEKVNHWLREGAKVEGVIGFAVGRTVFWEALEGAKNNKHSREDAMNMVANNYKGLVDLFVKASA' A
#
# COMPACT_ATOMS: atom_id res chain seq x y z
N ILE A 1 3.25 -10.69 9.92
CA ILE A 1 3.04 -9.53 9.01
C ILE A 1 2.08 -9.91 7.88
N VAL A 2 1.29 -8.97 7.34
CA VAL A 2 0.40 -9.18 6.18
C VAL A 2 1.13 -8.88 4.87
N LEU A 3 0.97 -9.71 3.84
CA LEU A 3 1.61 -9.51 2.53
C LEU A 3 0.60 -9.06 1.47
N GLY A 4 0.98 -8.09 0.62
CA GLY A 4 0.10 -7.58 -0.43
C GLY A 4 -0.06 -8.49 -1.66
N ARG A 5 0.85 -9.46 -1.86
CA ARG A 5 0.84 -10.45 -2.95
C ARG A 5 0.69 -9.91 -4.39
N GLY A 6 0.86 -8.60 -4.60
CA GLY A 6 0.63 -7.94 -5.90
C GLY A 6 -0.84 -7.80 -6.28
N GLU A 7 -1.74 -7.88 -5.31
CA GLU A 7 -3.16 -7.67 -5.51
C GLU A 7 -3.51 -6.18 -5.60
N ASN A 8 -4.76 -5.93 -5.98
CA ASN A 8 -5.31 -4.59 -6.04
C ASN A 8 -5.46 -3.95 -4.65
N ALA A 9 -5.64 -2.63 -4.63
CA ALA A 9 -5.76 -1.85 -3.40
C ALA A 9 -6.92 -2.31 -2.52
N GLU A 10 -8.06 -2.70 -3.11
CA GLU A 10 -9.24 -3.12 -2.37
C GLU A 10 -8.98 -4.39 -1.54
N LYS A 11 -8.44 -5.45 -2.15
CA LYS A 11 -8.09 -6.67 -1.42
C LYS A 11 -7.00 -6.44 -0.39
N VAL A 12 -5.97 -5.67 -0.74
CA VAL A 12 -4.90 -5.33 0.21
C VAL A 12 -5.47 -4.59 1.42
N ASN A 13 -6.34 -3.61 1.21
CA ASN A 13 -7.00 -2.88 2.29
C ASN A 13 -7.83 -3.81 3.17
N HIS A 14 -8.58 -4.74 2.58
CA HIS A 14 -9.33 -5.74 3.33
C HIS A 14 -8.40 -6.60 4.20
N TRP A 15 -7.33 -7.16 3.63
CA TRP A 15 -6.38 -7.99 4.37
C TRP A 15 -5.64 -7.25 5.47
N LEU A 16 -5.30 -5.98 5.25
CA LEU A 16 -4.69 -5.16 6.28
C LEU A 16 -5.66 -4.89 7.44
N ARG A 17 -6.95 -4.62 7.14
CA ARG A 17 -7.98 -4.44 8.18
C ARG A 17 -8.20 -5.69 9.01
N GLU A 18 -8.28 -6.85 8.38
CA GLU A 18 -8.51 -8.10 9.11
C GLU A 18 -7.23 -8.58 9.81
N GLY A 19 -6.09 -8.48 9.14
CA GLY A 19 -4.80 -8.88 9.71
C GLY A 19 -4.37 -8.05 10.91
N ALA A 20 -4.70 -6.75 10.93
CA ALA A 20 -4.42 -5.86 12.08
C ALA A 20 -5.09 -6.31 13.39
N LYS A 21 -6.20 -7.07 13.30
CA LYS A 21 -6.94 -7.59 14.47
C LYS A 21 -6.41 -8.92 14.98
N VAL A 22 -5.47 -9.56 14.26
CA VAL A 22 -4.97 -10.89 14.60
C VAL A 22 -3.81 -10.78 15.59
N GLU A 23 -3.93 -11.46 16.72
CA GLU A 23 -2.85 -11.53 17.72
C GLU A 23 -1.53 -12.03 17.09
N GLY A 24 -0.45 -11.31 17.36
CA GLY A 24 0.87 -11.59 16.79
C GLY A 24 1.14 -10.96 15.42
N VAL A 25 0.16 -10.31 14.78
CA VAL A 25 0.40 -9.53 13.56
C VAL A 25 0.80 -8.10 13.92
N ILE A 26 2.08 -7.78 13.75
CA ILE A 26 2.65 -6.47 14.14
C ILE A 26 2.87 -5.49 12.98
N GLY A 27 2.44 -5.82 11.76
CA GLY A 27 2.68 -4.97 10.59
C GLY A 27 2.39 -5.64 9.24
N PHE A 28 2.85 -5.01 8.17
CA PHE A 28 2.64 -5.47 6.80
C PHE A 28 3.85 -5.24 5.89
N ALA A 29 3.88 -5.95 4.77
CA ALA A 29 4.79 -5.73 3.65
C ALA A 29 4.01 -5.76 2.33
N VAL A 30 3.81 -4.58 1.75
CA VAL A 30 3.07 -4.37 0.49
C VAL A 30 3.93 -3.56 -0.47
N GLY A 31 4.31 -4.18 -1.59
CA GLY A 31 5.19 -3.57 -2.59
C GLY A 31 4.43 -3.05 -3.82
N ARG A 32 4.15 -3.94 -4.79
CA ARG A 32 3.58 -3.58 -6.11
C ARG A 32 2.33 -2.69 -6.01
N THR A 33 1.43 -2.96 -5.07
CA THR A 33 0.23 -2.15 -4.86
C THR A 33 0.54 -0.68 -4.48
N VAL A 34 1.71 -0.42 -3.88
CA VAL A 34 2.15 0.94 -3.50
C VAL A 34 2.78 1.66 -4.68
N PHE A 35 3.67 1.01 -5.44
CA PHE A 35 4.55 1.71 -6.38
C PHE A 35 4.37 1.35 -7.86
N TRP A 36 3.69 0.26 -8.22
CA TRP A 36 3.72 -0.25 -9.60
C TRP A 36 3.14 0.75 -10.61
N GLU A 37 1.94 1.26 -10.35
CA GLU A 37 1.27 2.22 -11.24
C GLU A 37 2.07 3.52 -11.37
N ALA A 38 2.59 4.05 -10.26
CA ALA A 38 3.39 5.27 -10.26
C ALA A 38 4.68 5.11 -11.09
N LEU A 39 5.39 3.99 -10.92
CA LEU A 39 6.63 3.71 -11.66
C LEU A 39 6.36 3.41 -13.13
N GLU A 40 5.30 2.67 -13.45
CA GLU A 40 4.90 2.39 -14.82
C GLU A 40 4.47 3.68 -15.55
N GLY A 41 3.71 4.54 -14.89
CA GLY A 41 3.30 5.82 -15.44
C GLY A 41 4.48 6.77 -15.64
N ALA A 42 5.41 6.85 -14.69
CA ALA A 42 6.65 7.62 -14.85
C ALA A 42 7.51 7.10 -16.02
N LYS A 43 7.70 5.79 -16.13
CA LYS A 43 8.45 5.15 -17.23
C LYS A 43 7.84 5.45 -18.60
N ASN A 44 6.51 5.50 -18.66
CA ASN A 44 5.76 5.75 -19.90
C ASN A 44 5.45 7.24 -20.13
N ASN A 45 6.10 8.17 -19.42
CA ASN A 45 5.88 9.61 -19.50
C ASN A 45 4.42 10.05 -19.25
N LYS A 46 3.64 9.25 -18.51
CA LYS A 46 2.26 9.58 -18.11
C LYS A 46 2.20 10.38 -16.81
N HIS A 47 3.23 10.28 -15.98
CA HIS A 47 3.37 11.02 -14.72
C HIS A 47 4.73 11.72 -14.71
N SER A 48 4.78 12.92 -14.14
CA SER A 48 6.07 13.51 -13.79
C SER A 48 6.74 12.66 -12.69
N ARG A 49 8.06 12.84 -12.52
CA ARG A 49 8.77 12.20 -11.40
C ARG A 49 8.18 12.61 -10.05
N GLU A 50 7.78 13.87 -9.93
CA GLU A 50 7.17 14.41 -8.71
C GLU A 50 5.81 13.78 -8.42
N ASP A 51 4.94 13.68 -9.44
CA ASP A 51 3.63 13.03 -9.30
C ASP A 51 3.79 11.57 -8.89
N ALA A 52 4.70 10.83 -9.53
CA ALA A 52 4.97 9.45 -9.18
C ALA A 52 5.49 9.29 -7.74
N MET A 53 6.35 10.19 -7.26
CA MET A 53 6.79 10.19 -5.85
C MET A 53 5.62 10.46 -4.90
N ASN A 54 4.78 11.44 -5.21
CA ASN A 54 3.60 11.77 -4.41
C ASN A 54 2.60 10.61 -4.36
N MET A 55 2.38 9.92 -5.48
CA MET A 55 1.55 8.72 -5.54
C MET A 55 2.08 7.62 -4.61
N VAL A 56 3.38 7.30 -4.68
CA VAL A 56 4.00 6.27 -3.82
C VAL A 56 3.86 6.65 -2.34
N ALA A 57 4.14 7.90 -2.00
CA ALA A 57 4.04 8.40 -0.62
C ALA A 57 2.60 8.32 -0.09
N ASN A 58 1.63 8.79 -0.86
CA ASN A 58 0.22 8.76 -0.49
C ASN A 58 -0.32 7.33 -0.36
N ASN A 59 0.03 6.45 -1.30
CA ASN A 59 -0.35 5.04 -1.25
C ASN A 59 0.20 4.37 0.00
N TYR A 60 1.50 4.52 0.27
CA TYR A 60 2.13 3.92 1.46
C TYR A 60 1.54 4.48 2.75
N LYS A 61 1.41 5.80 2.85
CA LYS A 61 0.80 6.46 4.02
C LYS A 61 -0.62 5.96 4.26
N GLY A 62 -1.42 5.81 3.21
CA GLY A 62 -2.79 5.28 3.32
C GLY A 62 -2.85 3.87 3.93
N LEU A 63 -1.90 2.99 3.57
CA LEU A 63 -1.80 1.66 4.17
C LEU A 63 -1.35 1.71 5.64
N VAL A 64 -0.41 2.60 5.98
CA VAL A 64 0.03 2.81 7.37
C VAL A 64 -1.14 3.32 8.22
N ASP A 65 -1.83 4.37 7.78
CA ASP A 65 -2.97 4.94 8.49
C ASP A 65 -4.07 3.89 8.69
N LEU A 66 -4.36 3.09 7.66
CA LEU A 66 -5.36 2.02 7.71
C LEU A 66 -4.96 0.93 8.70
N PHE A 67 -3.71 0.47 8.67
CA PHE A 67 -3.24 -0.59 9.58
C PHE A 67 -3.24 -0.10 11.04
N VAL A 68 -2.71 1.09 11.30
CA VAL A 68 -2.68 1.69 12.64
C VAL A 68 -4.11 1.88 13.17
N LYS A 69 -5.02 2.42 12.36
CA LYS A 69 -6.43 2.59 12.75
C LYS A 69 -7.13 1.27 13.04
N ALA A 70 -6.81 0.20 12.32
CA ALA A 70 -7.42 -1.11 12.51
C ALA A 70 -6.78 -1.94 13.64
N SER A 71 -5.60 -1.54 14.12
CA SER A 71 -4.88 -2.19 15.23
C SER A 71 -5.24 -1.61 16.60
N ALA A 72 -5.99 -0.51 16.63
CA ALA A 72 -6.52 0.15 17.82
C ALA A 72 -7.87 -0.45 18.23
#